data_AF-A0A8K0S2M3-F1
#
_entry.id   AF-A0A8K0S2M3-F1
#
_cell.length_a   1.000
_cell.length_b   1.000
_cell.length_c   1.000
_cell.angle_alpha   90.00
_cell.angle_beta   90.00
_cell.angle_gamma   90.00
#
_symmetry.space_group_name_H-M   'P 1'
#
loop_
_entity.id
_entity.type
_entity.pdbx_description
1 polymer ?
#
loop_
_entity_poly.entity_id
_entity_poly.type
_entity_poly.pdbx_seq_one_letter_code
_entity_poly.pdbx_strand_id
1 'polypeptide(L)'
;MKLIIVSLFTIGLVTAAPPEPVVLKPLPDKASSGCYHYTISKKDKCCVPRLCICKDGAYYLFNTDAWQKTMNGCDPPWGILGKSLEDIPGYCCKRWNAPKPSFPK
;
A
#
# COMPACT_ATOMS: atom_id res chain seq x y z
N MET A 1 -57.68 -17.79 -18.56
CA MET A 1 -57.01 -16.79 -17.69
C MET A 1 -55.51 -16.94 -17.86
N LYS A 2 -54.78 -15.86 -18.13
CA LYS A 2 -53.34 -15.87 -18.42
C LYS A 2 -52.61 -15.30 -17.19
N LEU A 3 -51.85 -16.13 -16.49
CA LEU A 3 -51.07 -15.74 -15.31
C LEU A 3 -49.77 -15.08 -15.78
N ILE A 4 -49.63 -13.78 -15.54
CA ILE A 4 -48.40 -13.02 -15.79
C ILE A 4 -47.56 -13.08 -14.52
N ILE A 5 -46.43 -13.80 -14.58
CA ILE A 5 -45.46 -13.87 -13.48
C ILE A 5 -44.55 -12.65 -13.60
N VAL A 6 -44.71 -11.69 -12.69
CA VAL A 6 -43.84 -10.50 -12.57
C VAL A 6 -42.59 -10.92 -11.81
N SER A 7 -41.46 -11.05 -12.53
CA SER A 7 -40.16 -11.33 -11.95
C SER A 7 -39.58 -10.07 -11.30
N LEU A 8 -39.50 -10.06 -9.97
CA LEU A 8 -38.84 -9.01 -9.19
C LEU A 8 -37.32 -9.23 -9.22
N PHE A 9 -36.61 -8.40 -10.00
CA PHE A 9 -35.16 -8.29 -9.91
C PHE A 9 -34.77 -7.56 -8.61
N THR A 10 -34.26 -8.29 -7.63
CA THR A 10 -33.62 -7.71 -6.45
C THR A 10 -32.25 -7.14 -6.83
N ILE A 11 -32.16 -5.81 -6.86
CA ILE A 11 -30.90 -5.09 -7.03
C ILE A 11 -30.16 -5.15 -5.68
N GLY A 12 -29.25 -6.11 -5.52
CA GLY A 12 -28.35 -6.16 -4.38
C GLY A 12 -27.32 -5.03 -4.48
N LEU A 13 -27.34 -4.09 -3.54
CA LEU A 13 -26.24 -3.12 -3.39
C LEU A 13 -24.98 -3.87 -2.92
N VAL A 14 -24.00 -3.99 -3.82
CA VAL A 14 -22.65 -4.43 -3.47
C VAL A 14 -22.00 -3.30 -2.68
N THR A 15 -21.97 -3.42 -1.35
CA THR A 15 -21.17 -2.53 -0.50
C THR A 15 -19.70 -2.84 -0.74
N ALA A 16 -18.98 -1.96 -1.45
CA ALA A 16 -17.55 -2.08 -1.62
C ALA A 16 -16.87 -1.96 -0.25
N ALA A 17 -16.34 -3.08 0.27
CA ALA A 17 -15.55 -3.05 1.49
C ALA A 17 -14.35 -2.09 1.31
N PRO A 18 -14.00 -1.31 2.36
CA PRO A 18 -12.80 -0.47 2.32
C PRO A 18 -11.59 -1.32 1.93
N PRO A 19 -10.67 -0.79 1.10
CA PRO A 19 -9.46 -1.52 0.77
C PRO A 19 -8.71 -1.89 2.06
N GLU A 20 -8.34 -3.17 2.18
CA GLU A 20 -7.53 -3.66 3.31
C GLU A 20 -6.35 -2.71 3.57
N PRO A 21 -6.09 -2.35 4.83
CA PRO A 21 -5.00 -1.44 5.18
C PRO A 21 -3.66 -1.97 4.65
N VAL A 22 -2.84 -1.08 4.10
CA VAL A 22 -1.43 -1.35 3.87
C VAL A 22 -0.80 -1.47 5.25
N VAL A 23 -0.48 -2.70 5.64
CA VAL A 23 0.14 -2.97 6.93
C VAL A 23 1.59 -2.53 6.85
N LEU A 24 1.87 -1.34 7.39
CA LEU A 24 3.20 -0.93 7.79
C LEU A 24 3.62 -1.86 8.92
N LYS A 25 4.32 -2.94 8.61
CA LYS A 25 4.94 -3.73 9.67
C LYS A 25 6.16 -2.93 10.14
N PRO A 26 6.20 -2.45 11.39
CA PRO A 26 7.46 -1.98 11.96
C PRO A 26 8.42 -3.18 11.92
N LEU A 27 9.41 -3.08 11.06
CA LEU A 27 10.51 -4.03 10.99
C LEU A 27 11.66 -3.45 11.79
N PRO A 28 12.38 -4.33 12.47
CA PRO A 28 12.49 -4.44 13.95
C PRO A 28 12.34 -3.13 14.75
N ASP A 29 11.97 -3.22 16.02
CA ASP A 29 11.61 -2.14 16.96
C ASP A 29 12.59 -0.94 17.10
N LYS A 30 13.69 -0.90 16.35
CA LYS A 30 14.76 0.11 16.42
C LYS A 30 15.16 0.72 15.08
N ALA A 31 14.24 0.90 14.11
CA ALA A 31 14.55 1.67 12.91
C ALA A 31 14.87 3.14 13.29
N SER A 32 16.16 3.47 13.38
CA SER A 32 16.66 4.76 13.90
C SER A 32 16.30 5.93 12.99
N SER A 33 16.16 5.68 11.69
CA SER A 33 15.76 6.64 10.67
C SER A 33 14.28 7.03 10.67
N GLY A 34 13.41 6.34 11.42
CA GLY A 34 11.97 6.58 11.35
C GLY A 34 11.34 6.19 10.00
N CYS A 35 12.00 5.29 9.27
CA CYS A 35 11.60 4.78 7.97
C CYS A 35 11.12 3.32 8.08
N TYR A 36 10.00 3.03 7.43
CA TYR A 36 9.30 1.76 7.56
C TYR A 36 8.99 1.15 6.20
N HIS A 37 8.81 -0.17 6.19
CA HIS A 37 8.52 -0.90 4.97
C HIS A 37 7.09 -0.60 4.54
N TYR A 38 6.94 -0.24 3.28
CA TYR A 38 5.65 -0.03 2.65
C TYR A 38 5.40 -1.16 1.65
N THR A 39 4.41 -2.00 1.95
CA THR A 39 4.04 -3.15 1.10
C THR A 39 2.60 -3.06 0.67
N ILE A 40 2.36 -3.09 -0.63
CA ILE A 40 1.02 -3.05 -1.19
C ILE A 40 0.47 -4.47 -1.36
N SER A 41 -0.65 -4.76 -0.70
CA SER A 41 -1.31 -6.07 -0.74
C SER A 41 -2.07 -6.34 -2.05
N LYS A 42 -2.50 -5.29 -2.77
CA LYS A 42 -3.29 -5.40 -4.02
C LYS A 42 -2.41 -5.30 -5.27
N LYS A 43 -1.51 -6.28 -5.45
CA LYS A 43 -0.57 -6.33 -6.59
C LYS A 43 -1.26 -6.42 -7.96
N ASP A 44 -2.47 -6.98 -8.01
CA ASP A 44 -3.30 -7.05 -9.21
C ASP A 44 -3.84 -5.69 -9.66
N LYS A 45 -3.95 -4.74 -8.72
CA LYS A 45 -4.47 -3.38 -8.99
C LYS A 45 -3.40 -2.32 -8.98
N CYS A 46 -2.18 -2.64 -8.54
CA CYS A 46 -1.14 -1.67 -8.21
C CYS A 46 0.26 -2.27 -8.37
N CYS A 47 1.10 -1.62 -9.18
CA CYS A 47 2.43 -2.08 -9.60
C CYS A 47 3.57 -1.43 -8.83
N VAL A 48 3.26 -0.81 -7.69
CA VAL A 48 4.27 -0.12 -6.91
C VAL A 48 5.20 -1.18 -6.29
N PRO A 49 6.52 -1.05 -6.49
CA PRO A 49 7.49 -1.99 -5.94
C PRO A 49 7.52 -1.91 -4.40
N ARG A 50 8.28 -2.82 -3.78
CA ARG A 50 8.61 -2.69 -2.37
C ARG A 50 9.42 -1.39 -2.18
N LEU A 51 9.02 -0.58 -1.21
CA LEU A 51 9.64 0.71 -0.93
C LEU A 51 9.57 1.05 0.56
N CYS A 52 10.19 2.16 0.93
CA CYS A 52 10.22 2.68 2.29
C CYS A 52 9.41 3.97 2.39
N ILE A 53 8.78 4.21 3.54
CA ILE A 53 8.08 5.46 3.85
C ILE A 53 8.58 5.96 5.20
N CYS A 54 8.99 7.22 5.26
CA CYS A 54 9.57 7.81 6.46
C CYS A 54 8.63 8.85 7.09
N LYS A 55 8.89 9.22 8.34
CA LYS A 55 8.08 10.20 9.09
C LYS A 55 7.97 11.58 8.43
N ASP A 56 8.86 11.90 7.51
CA ASP A 56 8.82 13.11 6.68
C ASP A 56 7.74 13.06 5.56
N GLY A 57 7.10 11.91 5.37
CA GLY A 57 6.08 11.67 4.35
C GLY A 57 6.65 11.36 2.96
N ALA A 58 7.96 11.21 2.81
CA ALA A 58 8.58 10.83 1.54
C ALA A 58 8.73 9.32 1.39
N TYR A 59 8.61 8.87 0.15
CA TYR A 59 8.87 7.51 -0.26
C TYR A 59 10.32 7.37 -0.72
N TYR A 60 10.95 6.28 -0.32
CA TYR A 60 12.37 5.99 -0.55
C TYR A 60 12.55 4.60 -1.15
N LEU A 61 13.66 4.44 -1.88
CA LEU A 61 14.09 3.16 -2.41
C LEU A 61 14.28 2.14 -1.28
N PHE A 62 13.83 0.92 -1.54
CA PHE A 62 14.10 -0.21 -0.67
C PHE A 62 15.52 -0.74 -0.90
N ASN A 63 16.31 -0.82 0.17
CA ASN A 63 17.64 -1.42 0.11
C ASN A 63 17.56 -2.94 0.32
N THR A 64 17.55 -3.69 -0.78
CA THR A 64 17.56 -5.16 -0.75
C THR A 64 18.83 -5.72 -0.11
N ASP A 65 19.98 -5.08 -0.28
CA ASP A 65 21.25 -5.54 0.29
C ASP A 65 21.27 -5.39 1.81
N ALA A 66 20.75 -4.27 2.34
CA ALA A 66 20.57 -4.11 3.78
C ALA A 66 19.53 -5.09 4.32
N TRP A 67 18.42 -5.31 3.61
CA TRP A 67 17.44 -6.32 4.00
C TRP A 67 18.07 -7.70 4.20
N GLN A 68 18.94 -8.13 3.29
CA GLN A 68 19.62 -9.42 3.41
C GLN A 68 20.57 -9.49 4.61
N LYS A 69 21.15 -8.37 5.04
CA LYS A 69 22.15 -8.30 6.12
C LYS A 69 21.55 -8.06 7.50
N THR A 70 20.56 -7.18 7.59
CA THR A 70 20.04 -6.63 8.85
C THR A 70 18.56 -6.92 9.05
N MET A 71 17.89 -7.53 8.07
CA MET A 71 16.42 -7.62 8.01
C MET A 71 15.75 -6.24 8.08
N ASN A 72 16.45 -5.19 7.66
CA ASN A 72 15.89 -3.85 7.52
C ASN A 72 16.40 -3.15 6.27
N GLY A 73 15.58 -3.11 5.21
CA GLY A 73 15.89 -2.42 3.97
C GLY A 73 15.53 -0.93 3.95
N CYS A 74 15.02 -0.39 5.05
CA CYS A 74 14.62 1.02 5.16
C CYS A 74 15.46 1.82 6.15
N ASP A 75 16.45 1.19 6.80
CA ASP A 75 17.32 1.84 7.77
C ASP A 75 18.80 1.61 7.40
N PRO A 76 19.52 2.63 6.89
CA PRO A 76 19.05 3.98 6.56
C PRO A 76 18.23 4.02 5.25
N PRO A 77 17.40 5.06 5.02
CA PRO A 77 16.69 5.26 3.75
C PRO A 77 17.67 5.52 2.60
N TRP A 78 17.28 5.08 1.40
CA TRP A 78 18.07 5.23 0.17
C TRP A 78 17.60 6.42 -0.68
N GLY A 79 17.67 6.36 -2.01
CA GLY A 79 17.22 7.45 -2.87
C GLY A 79 15.73 7.76 -2.71
N ILE A 80 15.38 9.05 -2.73
CA ILE A 80 13.99 9.52 -2.69
C ILE A 80 13.30 9.13 -4.01
N LEU A 81 12.10 8.57 -3.90
CA LEU A 81 11.20 8.27 -5.00
C LEU A 81 10.18 9.38 -5.23
N GLY A 82 9.68 10.01 -4.16
CA GLY A 82 8.67 11.07 -4.26
C GLY A 82 7.95 11.33 -2.94
N LYS A 83 6.94 12.21 -2.97
CA LYS A 83 6.09 12.54 -1.81
C LYS A 83 4.69 11.92 -1.91
N SER A 84 4.36 11.37 -3.07
CA SER A 84 3.14 10.61 -3.29
C SER A 84 3.46 9.29 -3.99
N LEU A 85 2.51 8.34 -3.99
CA LEU A 85 2.73 7.08 -4.69
C LEU A 85 2.70 7.27 -6.20
N GLU A 86 1.95 8.27 -6.68
CA GLU A 86 1.85 8.67 -8.08
C GLU A 86 3.21 9.13 -8.66
N ASP A 87 4.10 9.64 -7.80
CA ASP A 87 5.46 10.03 -8.19
C ASP A 87 6.37 8.83 -8.49
N ILE A 88 5.98 7.62 -8.04
CA ILE A 88 6.84 6.45 -8.14
C ILE A 88 6.91 5.95 -9.59
N PRO A 89 8.12 5.72 -10.13
CA PRO A 89 8.28 5.11 -11.44
C PRO A 89 7.53 3.77 -11.54
N GLY A 90 6.67 3.64 -12.56
CA GLY A 90 5.86 2.45 -12.76
C GLY A 90 4.57 2.39 -11.93
N TYR A 91 4.16 3.50 -11.30
CA TYR A 91 2.85 3.60 -10.64
C TYR A 91 1.72 3.20 -11.60
N CYS A 92 0.93 2.20 -11.22
CA CYS A 92 -0.15 1.66 -12.04
C CYS A 92 -1.47 1.50 -11.28
N CYS A 93 -1.62 2.16 -10.13
CA CYS A 93 -2.66 1.85 -9.17
C CYS A 93 -4.02 2.40 -9.62
N LYS A 94 -4.75 1.62 -10.42
CA LYS A 94 -5.99 2.05 -11.07
C LYS A 94 -7.17 1.91 -10.12
N ARG A 95 -7.88 3.03 -9.87
CA ARG A 95 -9.10 3.09 -9.02
C ARG A 95 -8.91 2.49 -7.62
N TRP A 96 -7.66 2.45 -7.14
CA TRP A 96 -7.32 2.02 -5.81
C TRP A 96 -6.62 3.18 -5.11
N ASN A 97 -7.31 3.79 -4.15
CA ASN A 97 -6.68 4.75 -3.26
C ASN A 97 -5.90 3.96 -2.22
N ALA A 98 -4.57 4.03 -2.32
CA ALA A 98 -3.73 3.45 -1.31
C ALA A 98 -4.02 4.14 0.04
N PRO A 99 -4.14 3.38 1.13
CA PRO A 99 -4.34 3.96 2.44
C PRO A 99 -3.11 4.78 2.83
N LYS A 100 -3.35 5.89 3.53
CA LYS A 100 -2.27 6.73 4.03
C LYS A 100 -1.43 5.94 5.05
N PRO A 101 -0.10 6.11 5.04
CA PRO A 101 0.77 5.48 6.03
C PRO A 101 0.45 6.00 7.44
N SER A 102 0.33 5.08 8.40
CA SER A 102 0.21 5.38 9.83
C SER A 102 1.46 4.93 10.58
N PHE A 103 2.21 5.86 11.14
CA PHE A 103 3.42 5.54 11.89
C PHE A 103 3.11 5.13 13.33
N PRO A 104 3.85 4.17 13.91
CA PRO A 104 3.81 3.94 15.35
C PRO A 104 4.21 5.24 16.08
N LYS A 105 3.49 5.56 17.16
CA LYS A 105 3.77 6.70 18.03
C LYS A 105 5.05 6.48 18.83
#